data_AF-A0A4D4K1I2-F1
#
_entry.id   AF-A0A4D4K1I2-F1
#
_cell.length_a   1.000
_cell.length_b   1.000
_cell.length_c   1.000
_cell.angle_alpha   90.00
_cell.angle_beta   90.00
_cell.angle_gamma   90.00
#
_symmetry.space_group_name_H-M   'P 1'
#
loop_
_entity.id
_entity.type
_entity.pdbx_description
1 polymer ?
#
loop_
_entity_poly.entity_id
_entity_poly.type
_entity_poly.pdbx_seq_one_letter_code
_entity_poly.pdbx_strand_id
1 'polypeptide(L)'
;MTGPAAAPGRPAAAPEAGADGVAAGAGKGVPTPKDLADLGRGPAAPGGQTERQQAAGATLRWSSDKGWIDRGPGAVGEPPETANLPMLAQLTSAEQRWADREEDITAVSGDPFEVGQVFARRWTDRLGDPGPLRQISTEYPRIPHRIDGELLRYAARFGLLAHKDDQIDEHDRYAIRAGFWREIDLRSAAEHAQTGG
;
A
#
# COMPACT_ATOMS: atom_id res chain seq x y z
N MET A 1 56.18 -1.87 -33.08
CA MET A 1 55.84 -2.22 -34.48
C MET A 1 54.33 -2.10 -34.63
N THR A 2 53.90 -1.19 -35.50
CA THR A 2 52.51 -0.76 -35.71
C THR A 2 52.02 -1.27 -37.05
N GLY A 3 50.72 -1.61 -37.15
CA GLY A 3 49.93 -1.55 -38.39
C GLY A 3 48.93 -2.71 -38.57
N PRO A 4 47.91 -2.58 -39.45
CA PRO A 4 47.22 -1.36 -39.87
C PRO A 4 45.67 -1.49 -39.91
N ALA A 5 45.00 -0.34 -40.01
CA ALA A 5 43.57 -0.17 -40.24
C ALA A 5 43.20 -0.31 -41.73
N ALA A 6 41.94 -0.65 -42.03
CA ALA A 6 41.35 -0.49 -43.36
C ALA A 6 39.84 -0.19 -43.27
N ALA A 7 39.42 0.93 -43.86
CA ALA A 7 38.07 1.23 -44.33
C ALA A 7 38.07 1.20 -45.87
N PRO A 8 36.94 0.91 -46.51
CA PRO A 8 36.32 1.87 -47.45
C PRO A 8 34.77 1.77 -47.38
N GLY A 9 33.93 2.65 -47.92
CA GLY A 9 34.04 3.82 -48.78
C GLY A 9 32.60 4.18 -49.21
N ARG A 10 32.28 5.47 -49.28
CA ARG A 10 30.98 6.02 -49.72
C ARG A 10 31.02 6.29 -51.23
N PRO A 11 29.85 6.30 -51.91
CA PRO A 11 29.58 7.39 -52.86
C PRO A 11 28.24 8.12 -52.63
N ALA A 12 28.25 9.38 -53.08
CA ALA A 12 27.20 10.41 -53.13
C ALA A 12 26.29 10.22 -54.38
N ALA A 13 25.19 10.93 -54.69
CA ALA A 13 24.29 11.97 -54.16
C ALA A 13 23.02 12.02 -55.06
N ALA A 14 21.88 12.50 -54.50
CA ALA A 14 20.75 13.35 -55.04
C ALA A 14 20.22 13.17 -56.50
N PRO A 15 18.91 13.41 -56.83
CA PRO A 15 18.15 14.65 -56.52
C PRO A 15 16.63 14.50 -56.26
N GLU A 16 15.92 15.64 -56.31
CA GLU A 16 14.72 16.03 -55.57
C GLU A 16 13.34 15.80 -56.21
N ALA A 17 12.31 15.98 -55.35
CA ALA A 17 10.99 16.59 -55.56
C ALA A 17 9.98 15.96 -56.54
N GLY A 18 8.81 15.60 -56.00
CA GLY A 18 7.62 15.29 -56.77
C GLY A 18 6.46 14.82 -55.88
N ALA A 19 5.35 15.54 -55.97
CA ALA A 19 4.18 15.50 -55.11
C ALA A 19 3.33 14.21 -55.12
N ASP A 20 2.38 14.21 -54.19
CA ASP A 20 1.08 13.55 -54.22
C ASP A 20 0.95 12.13 -53.60
N GLY A 21 0.41 12.14 -52.37
CA GLY A 21 -0.93 11.60 -52.21
C GLY A 21 -1.07 10.26 -51.50
N VAL A 22 -1.83 10.34 -50.39
CA VAL A 22 -2.74 9.31 -49.85
C VAL A 22 -2.21 8.40 -48.73
N ALA A 23 -2.65 8.77 -47.52
CA ALA A 23 -3.11 7.95 -46.41
C ALA A 23 -2.16 6.92 -45.77
N ALA A 24 -1.75 7.20 -44.52
CA ALA A 24 -2.32 6.59 -43.31
C ALA A 24 -1.32 6.58 -42.15
N GLY A 25 -1.75 7.08 -40.99
CA GLY A 25 -1.27 6.63 -39.68
C GLY A 25 -0.07 7.37 -39.07
N ALA A 26 -0.34 8.37 -38.23
CA ALA A 26 0.50 8.81 -37.11
C ALA A 26 -0.35 9.81 -36.27
N GLY A 27 -0.44 9.76 -34.95
CA GLY A 27 0.13 8.90 -33.93
C GLY A 27 -0.67 9.08 -32.63
N LYS A 28 -0.72 8.04 -31.80
CA LYS A 28 -1.30 8.08 -30.46
C LYS A 28 -0.36 8.88 -29.54
N GLY A 29 -0.48 10.20 -29.58
CA GLY A 29 0.13 11.12 -28.61
C GLY A 29 -0.90 11.50 -27.54
N VAL A 30 -0.49 11.51 -26.28
CA VAL A 30 -1.32 11.95 -25.15
C VAL A 30 -1.74 13.41 -25.39
N PRO A 31 -3.03 13.76 -25.34
CA PRO A 31 -3.47 15.13 -25.61
C PRO A 31 -2.83 16.10 -24.62
N THR A 32 -2.21 17.14 -25.15
CA THR A 32 -1.68 18.24 -24.35
C THR A 32 -2.84 19.05 -23.74
N PRO A 33 -2.66 19.73 -22.59
CA PRO A 33 -3.74 20.44 -21.90
C PRO A 33 -4.48 21.50 -22.75
N LYS A 34 -3.87 21.93 -23.86
CA LYS A 34 -4.46 22.87 -24.82
C LYS A 34 -5.54 22.21 -25.71
N ASP A 35 -5.37 20.94 -26.05
CA ASP A 35 -6.30 20.18 -26.90
C ASP A 35 -7.64 19.87 -26.19
N LEU A 36 -7.64 19.89 -24.85
CA LEU A 36 -8.85 19.73 -24.04
C LEU A 36 -9.67 21.03 -23.93
N ALA A 37 -9.03 22.19 -24.06
CA ALA A 37 -9.72 23.48 -23.97
C ALA A 37 -10.55 23.79 -25.22
N ASP A 38 -10.08 23.36 -26.39
CA ASP A 38 -10.77 23.57 -27.67
C ASP A 38 -11.94 22.59 -27.91
N LEU A 39 -11.98 21.44 -27.21
CA LEU A 39 -13.14 20.53 -27.20
C LEU A 39 -14.33 21.06 -26.37
N GLY A 40 -14.11 22.05 -25.51
CA GLY A 40 -15.12 22.63 -24.62
C GLY A 40 -16.02 23.69 -25.27
N ARG A 41 -15.79 24.05 -26.54
CA ARG A 41 -16.55 25.09 -27.24
C ARG A 41 -17.14 24.56 -28.55
N GLY A 42 -18.10 23.64 -28.43
CA GLY A 42 -18.98 23.26 -29.54
C GLY A 42 -19.95 24.40 -29.93
N PRO A 43 -20.36 24.51 -31.21
CA PRO A 43 -21.26 25.55 -31.69
C PRO A 43 -22.70 25.37 -31.18
N ALA A 44 -23.33 26.51 -30.88
CA ALA A 44 -24.67 26.62 -30.34
C ALA A 44 -25.77 26.15 -31.30
N ALA A 45 -26.69 25.30 -30.81
CA ALA A 45 -27.97 24.99 -31.43
C ALA A 45 -29.11 25.44 -30.47
N PRO A 46 -30.21 26.05 -30.96
CA PRO A 46 -31.25 26.58 -30.10
C PRO A 46 -32.37 25.56 -29.83
N GLY A 47 -32.83 25.50 -28.58
CA GLY A 47 -34.17 25.03 -28.21
C GLY A 47 -34.23 23.69 -27.45
N GLY A 48 -34.61 23.74 -26.16
CA GLY A 48 -35.01 22.55 -25.39
C GLY A 48 -34.63 22.60 -23.91
N GLN A 49 -35.41 23.33 -23.12
CA GLN A 49 -35.56 23.28 -21.66
C GLN A 49 -35.03 22.02 -20.94
N THR A 50 -34.21 22.17 -19.89
CA THR A 50 -34.34 21.55 -18.54
C THR A 50 -33.17 22.01 -17.63
N GLU A 51 -33.55 22.70 -16.55
CA GLU A 51 -32.92 22.81 -15.22
C GLU A 51 -31.50 23.37 -15.01
N ARG A 52 -31.46 24.44 -14.20
CA ARG A 52 -30.29 24.96 -13.51
C ARG A 52 -29.63 23.86 -12.67
N GLN A 53 -28.40 23.48 -12.98
CA GLN A 53 -27.49 22.93 -11.97
C GLN A 53 -26.14 23.64 -12.05
N GLN A 54 -25.90 24.43 -11.00
CA GLN A 54 -24.68 25.17 -10.74
C GLN A 54 -23.51 24.18 -10.61
N ALA A 55 -22.36 24.54 -11.17
CA ALA A 55 -21.09 23.91 -10.88
C ALA A 55 -20.80 24.01 -9.37
N ALA A 56 -20.88 22.88 -8.67
CA ALA A 56 -20.53 22.75 -7.25
C ALA A 56 -19.53 21.60 -7.07
N GLY A 57 -18.36 21.97 -6.54
CA GLY A 57 -17.26 21.15 -6.01
C GLY A 57 -17.30 19.64 -6.25
N ALA A 58 -16.40 19.17 -7.12
CA ALA A 58 -15.89 17.80 -7.05
C ALA A 58 -14.97 17.64 -5.83
N THR A 59 -15.53 17.69 -4.63
CA THR A 59 -14.90 17.05 -3.47
C THR A 59 -15.15 15.56 -3.62
N LEU A 60 -14.10 14.79 -3.91
CA LEU A 60 -14.15 13.33 -3.76
C LEU A 60 -14.43 13.02 -2.29
N ARG A 61 -15.72 12.88 -1.98
CA ARG A 61 -16.23 12.30 -0.76
C ARG A 61 -15.90 10.82 -0.84
N TRP A 62 -14.73 10.41 -0.33
CA TRP A 62 -14.52 9.05 0.15
C TRP A 62 -15.62 8.79 1.19
N SER A 63 -16.78 8.36 0.72
CA SER A 63 -17.88 8.03 1.60
C SER A 63 -17.54 6.65 2.16
N SER A 64 -16.72 6.66 3.21
CA SER A 64 -16.97 5.78 4.34
C SER A 64 -18.43 5.95 4.73
N ASP A 65 -19.26 4.99 4.31
CA ASP A 65 -20.33 4.42 5.12
C ASP A 65 -21.02 3.32 4.30
N LYS A 66 -20.51 2.08 4.39
CA LYS A 66 -21.30 0.88 4.10
C LYS A 66 -20.87 -0.25 5.02
N GLY A 67 -21.73 -0.54 5.99
CA GLY A 67 -21.99 -1.90 6.43
C GLY A 67 -21.03 -2.44 7.48
N TRP A 68 -21.11 -1.89 8.70
CA TRP A 68 -20.96 -2.72 9.89
C TRP A 68 -22.09 -3.75 9.88
N ILE A 69 -21.83 -4.95 9.35
CA ILE A 69 -22.80 -6.05 9.41
C ILE A 69 -22.39 -6.94 10.58
N ASP A 70 -23.14 -6.74 11.66
CA ASP A 70 -23.35 -7.69 12.75
C ASP A 70 -23.39 -9.14 12.22
N ARG A 71 -22.49 -9.98 12.72
CA ARG A 71 -22.51 -11.43 12.46
C ARG A 71 -22.55 -12.19 13.79
N GLY A 72 -23.76 -12.33 14.31
CA GLY A 72 -24.25 -13.57 14.91
C GLY A 72 -24.21 -13.68 16.44
N PRO A 73 -25.33 -13.99 17.12
CA PRO A 73 -25.34 -14.33 18.54
C PRO A 73 -24.79 -15.76 18.69
N GLY A 74 -23.50 -15.88 19.01
CA GLY A 74 -22.86 -17.19 19.17
C GLY A 74 -21.35 -17.22 18.93
N ALA A 75 -20.73 -16.14 18.43
CA ALA A 75 -19.31 -15.97 18.62
C ALA A 75 -19.10 -15.60 20.09
N VAL A 76 -18.36 -16.43 20.84
CA VAL A 76 -17.71 -15.97 22.08
C VAL A 76 -16.76 -14.87 21.64
N GLY A 77 -17.30 -13.65 21.52
CA GLY A 77 -16.57 -12.46 21.13
C GLY A 77 -15.45 -12.27 22.13
N GLU A 78 -14.30 -11.87 21.62
CA GLU A 78 -13.17 -11.53 22.47
C GLU A 78 -13.62 -10.59 23.60
N PRO A 79 -13.08 -10.76 24.82
CA PRO A 79 -13.42 -9.86 25.91
C PRO A 79 -13.24 -8.40 25.47
N PRO A 80 -14.15 -7.51 25.84
CA PRO A 80 -14.12 -6.12 25.39
C PRO A 80 -12.83 -5.42 25.80
N GLU A 81 -12.16 -5.86 26.88
CA GLU A 81 -10.84 -5.36 27.24
C GLU A 81 -9.80 -5.62 26.14
N THR A 82 -9.71 -6.83 25.58
CA THR A 82 -8.78 -7.16 24.48
C THR A 82 -9.13 -6.46 23.16
N ALA A 83 -10.41 -6.14 22.96
CA ALA A 83 -10.86 -5.35 21.81
C ALA A 83 -10.37 -3.88 21.86
N ASN A 84 -9.92 -3.40 23.03
CA ASN A 84 -9.45 -2.02 23.23
C ASN A 84 -7.94 -1.83 23.00
N LEU A 85 -7.17 -2.87 22.66
CA LEU A 85 -5.76 -2.71 22.32
C LEU A 85 -5.61 -1.74 21.13
N PRO A 86 -4.70 -0.74 21.22
CA PRO A 86 -4.51 0.23 20.15
C PRO A 86 -3.89 -0.45 18.93
N MET A 87 -4.32 -0.07 17.73
CA MET A 87 -3.71 -0.53 16.48
C MET A 87 -2.48 0.31 16.13
N LEU A 88 -1.52 -0.29 15.43
CA LEU A 88 -0.31 0.41 14.95
C LEU A 88 -0.69 1.65 14.14
N ALA A 89 -1.68 1.55 13.25
CA ALA A 89 -2.15 2.65 12.42
C ALA A 89 -2.72 3.83 13.22
N GLN A 90 -3.26 3.56 14.43
CA GLN A 90 -3.77 4.60 15.33
C GLN A 90 -2.64 5.30 16.08
N LEU A 91 -1.57 4.57 16.40
CA LEU A 91 -0.39 5.09 17.09
C LEU A 91 0.57 5.85 16.16
N THR A 92 0.42 5.69 14.85
CA THR A 92 1.39 6.19 13.87
C THR A 92 0.86 7.37 13.07
N SER A 93 1.59 8.48 13.07
CA SER A 93 1.29 9.66 12.25
C SER A 93 1.42 9.36 10.75
N ALA A 94 0.87 10.22 9.90
CA ALA A 94 0.97 10.05 8.44
C ALA A 94 2.42 10.15 7.94
N GLU A 95 3.20 11.09 8.49
CA GLU A 95 4.62 11.27 8.18
C GLU A 95 5.44 10.04 8.60
N GLN A 96 5.23 9.55 9.82
CA GLN A 96 5.92 8.37 10.31
C GLN A 96 5.54 7.12 9.51
N ARG A 97 4.28 6.98 9.10
CA ARG A 97 3.84 5.88 8.22
C ARG A 97 4.53 5.89 6.86
N TRP A 98 4.92 7.07 6.36
CA TRP A 98 5.69 7.18 5.13
C TRP A 98 7.14 6.76 5.37
N ALA A 99 7.78 7.25 6.42
CA ALA A 99 9.14 6.85 6.81
C ALA A 99 9.26 5.34 7.05
N ASP A 100 8.30 4.76 7.80
CA ASP A 100 8.21 3.31 8.04
C ASP A 100 8.14 2.53 6.74
N ARG A 101 7.39 3.04 5.75
CA ARG A 101 7.26 2.40 4.45
C ARG A 101 8.55 2.44 3.66
N GLU A 102 9.33 3.53 3.73
CA GLU A 102 10.64 3.56 3.08
C GLU A 102 11.60 2.56 3.72
N GLU A 103 11.57 2.42 5.05
CA GLU A 103 12.33 1.40 5.76
C GLU A 103 11.87 -0.02 5.37
N ASP A 104 10.56 -0.25 5.26
CA ASP A 104 10.00 -1.55 4.81
C ASP A 104 10.55 -1.96 3.43
N ILE A 105 10.69 -1.00 2.52
CA ILE A 105 11.13 -1.27 1.15
C ILE A 105 12.62 -1.61 1.10
N THR A 106 13.43 -1.00 1.98
CA THR A 106 14.89 -1.03 1.85
C THR A 106 15.59 -1.94 2.85
N ALA A 107 14.98 -2.19 4.02
CA ALA A 107 15.62 -2.87 5.14
C ALA A 107 15.00 -4.23 5.49
N VAL A 108 13.78 -4.51 5.05
CA VAL A 108 13.08 -5.77 5.39
C VAL A 108 13.20 -6.74 4.22
N SER A 109 13.67 -7.96 4.49
CA SER A 109 13.96 -8.95 3.44
C SER A 109 12.71 -9.53 2.76
N GLY A 110 11.54 -9.27 3.34
CA GLY A 110 10.27 -9.88 2.95
C GLY A 110 10.04 -11.25 3.56
N ASP A 111 10.92 -11.74 4.45
CA ASP A 111 10.69 -12.97 5.20
C ASP A 111 9.45 -12.85 6.11
N PRO A 112 8.49 -13.79 6.08
CA PRO A 112 7.25 -13.70 6.84
C PRO A 112 7.49 -13.58 8.35
N PHE A 113 8.47 -14.29 8.88
CA PHE A 113 8.80 -14.26 10.31
C PHE A 113 9.41 -12.92 10.71
N GLU A 114 10.34 -12.37 9.91
CA GLU A 114 10.89 -11.02 10.11
C GLU A 114 9.80 -9.95 10.05
N VAL A 115 8.88 -10.02 9.07
CA VAL A 115 7.76 -9.08 8.94
C VAL A 115 6.90 -9.06 10.21
N GLY A 116 6.65 -10.23 10.80
CA GLY A 116 5.97 -10.36 12.08
C GLY A 116 6.70 -9.64 13.23
N GLN A 117 8.02 -9.78 13.30
CA GLN A 117 8.84 -9.10 14.31
C GLN A 117 8.85 -7.59 14.13
N VAL A 118 9.03 -7.09 12.90
CA VAL A 118 9.10 -5.65 12.62
C VAL A 118 7.77 -4.98 13.01
N PHE A 119 6.64 -5.61 12.70
CA PHE A 119 5.33 -5.12 13.12
C PHE A 119 5.24 -5.03 14.65
N ALA A 120 5.53 -6.13 15.34
CA ALA A 120 5.46 -6.21 16.80
C ALA A 120 6.36 -5.15 17.46
N ARG A 121 7.61 -5.04 17.01
CA ARG A 121 8.60 -4.07 17.47
C ARG A 121 8.07 -2.65 17.36
N ARG A 122 7.63 -2.23 16.18
CA ARG A 122 7.10 -0.89 15.94
C ARG A 122 5.84 -0.61 16.75
N TRP A 123 4.98 -1.61 16.90
CA TRP A 123 3.79 -1.50 17.72
C TRP A 123 4.17 -1.25 19.18
N THR A 124 5.04 -2.08 19.77
CA THR A 124 5.52 -1.88 21.14
C THR A 124 6.27 -0.58 21.35
N ASP A 125 7.15 -0.19 20.42
CA ASP A 125 7.91 1.05 20.50
C ASP A 125 6.99 2.30 20.52
N ARG A 126 5.74 2.18 20.06
CA ARG A 126 4.75 3.27 19.98
C ARG A 126 3.71 3.27 21.08
N LEU A 127 3.61 2.21 21.89
CA LEU A 127 2.60 2.11 22.94
C LEU A 127 2.75 3.16 24.05
N GLY A 128 3.99 3.60 24.33
CA GLY A 128 4.29 4.59 25.37
C GLY A 128 4.05 4.12 26.82
N ASP A 129 3.16 3.15 27.03
CA ASP A 129 2.83 2.50 28.31
C ASP A 129 3.00 0.97 28.21
N PRO A 130 3.56 0.28 29.22
CA PRO A 130 3.68 -1.18 29.22
C PRO A 130 2.36 -1.94 29.45
N GLY A 131 1.26 -1.27 29.82
CA GLY A 131 -0.04 -1.89 30.07
C GLY A 131 -0.57 -2.73 28.89
N PRO A 132 -0.70 -2.15 27.68
CA PRO A 132 -1.13 -2.89 26.49
C PRO A 132 -0.18 -4.04 26.10
N LEU A 133 1.13 -3.91 26.36
CA LEU A 133 2.11 -4.98 26.14
C LEU A 133 1.84 -6.16 27.10
N ARG A 134 1.65 -5.89 28.39
CA ARG A 134 1.28 -6.93 29.36
C ARG A 134 -0.03 -7.61 29.01
N GLN A 135 -1.01 -6.83 28.54
CA GLN A 135 -2.32 -7.33 28.16
C GLN A 135 -2.25 -8.23 26.91
N ILE A 136 -1.50 -7.86 25.87
CA ILE A 136 -1.38 -8.75 24.69
C ILE A 136 -0.67 -10.05 25.07
N SER A 137 0.31 -10.02 25.97
CA SER A 137 1.07 -11.21 26.36
C SER A 137 0.21 -12.27 27.07
N THR A 138 -0.93 -11.91 27.68
CA THR A 138 -1.86 -12.88 28.27
C THR A 138 -2.71 -13.63 27.25
N GLU A 139 -2.76 -13.16 26.01
CA GLU A 139 -3.57 -13.77 24.94
C GLU A 139 -2.86 -14.92 24.21
N TYR A 140 -1.55 -15.12 24.49
CA TYR A 140 -0.78 -16.20 23.87
C TYR A 140 -1.46 -17.58 24.05
N PRO A 141 -1.57 -18.40 22.98
CA PRO A 141 -0.95 -18.26 21.67
C PRO A 141 -1.78 -17.50 20.61
N ARG A 142 -2.96 -16.98 20.97
CA ARG A 142 -3.91 -16.40 20.02
C ARG A 142 -3.74 -14.88 19.92
N ILE A 143 -3.54 -14.37 18.70
CA ILE A 143 -3.53 -12.92 18.48
C ILE A 143 -4.99 -12.42 18.38
N PRO A 144 -5.36 -11.34 19.12
CA PRO A 144 -6.64 -10.68 18.96
C PRO A 144 -6.94 -10.31 17.51
N HIS A 145 -8.17 -10.54 17.04
CA HIS A 145 -8.55 -10.44 15.63
C HIS A 145 -8.25 -9.06 15.03
N ARG A 146 -8.41 -8.00 15.83
CA ARG A 146 -8.10 -6.63 15.40
C ARG A 146 -6.61 -6.44 15.09
N ILE A 147 -5.75 -6.97 15.95
CA ILE A 147 -4.29 -6.91 15.81
C ILE A 147 -3.83 -7.89 14.72
N ASP A 148 -4.34 -9.13 14.71
CA ASP A 148 -4.04 -10.13 13.66
C ASP A 148 -4.43 -9.61 12.27
N GLY A 149 -5.62 -9.00 12.14
CA GLY A 149 -6.06 -8.41 10.89
C GLY A 149 -5.18 -7.24 10.43
N GLU A 150 -4.64 -6.44 11.36
CA GLU A 150 -3.70 -5.37 11.03
C GLU A 150 -2.32 -5.92 10.65
N LEU A 151 -1.82 -6.89 11.39
CA LEU A 151 -0.57 -7.61 11.14
C LEU A 151 -0.56 -8.23 9.74
N LEU A 152 -1.63 -8.93 9.36
CA LEU A 152 -1.74 -9.53 8.03
C LEU A 152 -1.87 -8.48 6.92
N ARG A 153 -2.59 -7.37 7.15
CA ARG A 153 -2.64 -6.25 6.18
C ARG A 153 -1.28 -5.57 6.02
N TYR A 154 -0.49 -5.49 7.09
CA TYR A 154 0.87 -4.98 7.04
C TYR A 154 1.76 -5.93 6.23
N ALA A 155 1.69 -7.23 6.50
CA ALA A 155 2.46 -8.25 5.80
C ALA A 155 2.17 -8.32 4.29
N ALA A 156 0.93 -8.10 3.88
CA ALA A 156 0.54 -8.07 2.46
C ALA A 156 1.31 -7.03 1.63
N ARG A 157 1.88 -5.98 2.26
CA ARG A 157 2.67 -4.95 1.56
C ARG A 157 4.02 -5.45 1.06
N PHE A 158 4.53 -6.56 1.61
CA PHE A 158 5.82 -7.15 1.27
C PHE A 158 5.73 -8.16 0.11
N GLY A 159 4.58 -8.27 -0.56
CA GLY A 159 4.40 -9.21 -1.66
C GLY A 159 4.19 -10.66 -1.21
N LEU A 160 3.93 -10.88 0.09
CA LEU A 160 3.62 -12.19 0.71
C LEU A 160 2.28 -12.79 0.29
N LEU A 161 1.67 -12.29 -0.80
CA LEU A 161 0.39 -12.78 -1.30
C LEU A 161 0.63 -13.93 -2.28
N ALA A 162 0.19 -15.12 -1.92
CA ALA A 162 0.13 -16.28 -2.79
C ALA A 162 -0.81 -15.99 -3.98
N HIS A 163 -0.27 -16.13 -5.19
CA HIS A 163 -0.91 -15.67 -6.42
C HIS A 163 -2.23 -16.39 -6.74
N LYS A 164 -3.31 -15.60 -6.76
CA LYS A 164 -4.58 -15.69 -7.52
C LYS A 164 -5.70 -14.95 -6.79
N ASP A 165 -5.60 -14.82 -5.47
CA ASP A 165 -6.67 -14.31 -4.60
C ASP A 165 -6.22 -13.26 -3.57
N ASP A 166 -5.04 -12.66 -3.74
CA ASP A 166 -4.42 -11.74 -2.77
C ASP A 166 -4.43 -12.31 -1.34
N GLN A 167 -4.15 -13.61 -1.20
CA GLN A 167 -4.14 -14.31 0.08
C GLN A 167 -2.71 -14.61 0.49
N ILE A 168 -2.34 -14.28 1.71
CA ILE A 168 -1.10 -14.82 2.31
C ILE A 168 -1.30 -16.33 2.48
N ASP A 169 -0.34 -17.14 2.05
CA ASP A 169 -0.48 -18.58 2.24
C ASP A 169 -0.46 -18.96 3.72
N GLU A 170 -0.97 -20.14 4.03
CA GLU A 170 -1.15 -20.54 5.41
C GLU A 170 0.18 -20.73 6.16
N HIS A 171 1.26 -21.13 5.47
CA HIS A 171 2.57 -21.28 6.09
C HIS A 171 3.15 -19.92 6.49
N ASP A 172 3.08 -18.95 5.58
CA ASP A 172 3.50 -17.57 5.81
C ASP A 172 2.67 -16.92 6.93
N ARG A 173 1.37 -17.18 7.00
CA ARG A 173 0.52 -16.71 8.11
C ARG A 173 1.00 -17.24 9.46
N TYR A 174 1.37 -18.52 9.54
CA TYR A 174 1.93 -19.07 10.77
C TYR A 174 3.30 -18.47 11.10
N ALA A 175 4.17 -18.28 10.10
CA ALA A 175 5.48 -17.68 10.28
C ALA A 175 5.38 -16.21 10.76
N ILE A 176 4.49 -15.41 10.18
CA ILE A 176 4.21 -14.04 10.61
C ILE A 176 3.76 -14.00 12.07
N ARG A 177 2.80 -14.84 12.45
CA ARG A 177 2.30 -14.92 13.84
C ARG A 177 3.40 -15.38 14.80
N ALA A 178 4.23 -16.33 14.38
CA ALA A 178 5.37 -16.79 15.18
C ALA A 178 6.40 -15.66 15.39
N GLY A 179 6.69 -14.89 14.34
CA GLY A 179 7.57 -13.72 14.42
C GLY A 179 7.04 -12.65 15.35
N PHE A 180 5.73 -12.37 15.27
CA PHE A 180 5.05 -11.45 16.18
C PHE A 180 5.25 -11.87 17.64
N TRP A 181 4.90 -13.11 17.99
CA TRP A 181 5.03 -13.59 19.37
C TRP A 181 6.47 -13.62 19.85
N ARG A 182 7.41 -13.98 18.97
CA ARG A 182 8.84 -13.96 19.32
C ARG A 182 9.31 -12.59 19.79
N GLU A 183 8.91 -11.52 19.10
CA GLU A 183 9.28 -10.16 19.50
C GLU A 183 8.54 -9.71 20.77
N ILE A 184 7.25 -10.04 20.92
CA ILE A 184 6.48 -9.73 22.14
C ILE A 184 7.10 -10.40 23.38
N ASP A 185 7.54 -11.66 23.26
CA ASP A 185 8.23 -12.38 24.34
C ASP A 185 9.56 -11.71 24.71
N LEU A 186 10.35 -11.30 23.70
CA LEU A 186 11.62 -10.60 23.90
C LEU A 186 11.40 -9.27 24.64
N ARG A 187 10.38 -8.50 24.23
CA ARG A 187 10.03 -7.21 24.87
C ARG A 187 9.48 -7.39 26.27
N SER A 188 8.59 -8.36 26.47
CA SER A 188 8.03 -8.68 27.78
C SER A 188 9.12 -9.10 28.77
N ALA A 189 10.08 -9.92 28.34
CA ALA A 189 11.23 -10.30 29.16
C ALA A 189 12.10 -9.09 29.56
N ALA A 190 12.34 -8.16 28.63
CA ALA A 190 13.08 -6.94 28.90
C ALA A 190 12.34 -6.00 29.87
N GLU A 191 11.03 -5.85 29.76
CA GLU A 191 10.19 -5.11 30.72
C GLU A 191 10.27 -5.68 32.13
N HIS A 192 10.22 -7.02 32.26
CA HIS A 192 10.35 -7.69 33.55
C HIS A 192 11.72 -7.48 34.19
N ALA A 193 12.80 -7.49 33.41
CA ALA A 193 14.15 -7.22 33.90
C ALA A 193 14.31 -5.79 34.44
N GLN A 194 13.66 -4.81 33.82
CA GLN A 194 13.71 -3.40 34.23
C GLN A 194 12.88 -3.11 35.49
N THR A 195 11.80 -3.86 35.73
CA THR A 195 10.92 -3.67 36.91
C THR A 195 11.47 -4.33 38.18
N GLY A 196 12.33 -5.35 38.03
CA GLY A 196 12.85 -6.16 39.15
C GLY A 196 14.25 -5.78 39.65
N GLY A 197 14.85 -4.71 39.11
CA GLY A 197 16.15 -4.17 39.54
C GLY A 197 16.01 -2.89 40.32
#